data_AF-A0A1M7FWN7-F1
#
_entry.id   AF-A0A1M7FWN7-F1
#
_cell.length_a   1.000
_cell.length_b   1.000
_cell.length_c   1.000
_cell.angle_alpha   90.00
_cell.angle_beta   90.00
_cell.angle_gamma   90.00
#
_symmetry.space_group_name_H-M   'P 1'
#
loop_
_entity.id
_entity.type
_entity.pdbx_description
1 polymer ?
#
loop_
_entity_poly.entity_id
_entity_poly.type
_entity_poly.pdbx_seq_one_letter_code
_entity_poly.pdbx_strand_id
1 'polypeptide(L)'
;MASTLLGLELAEVASRQAHEVRRALEKKRDRHVAVHEARKAIRRLRGTLDLGREVFGAKFDAIDRSLDRLADGLSPLRDAQVVAETASKLANDHQPYWKKVADQLRHRRDLLLDAALSRDPDFSKRRARMSRMTLAITDLPWADLTKKVVHHSVLSSLKRLEKAKAAAQAEGSSARLHRWRKRVRRLRLQLETLNGVEASAGWKSLEAVKRKVKSTRSLRRLGDKLGWRQDLQVLRSSIRRIGNPALAKQLRRGIDHEIGRIKW
;
A
#
# COMPACT_ATOMS: atom_id res chain seq x y z
N MET A 1 -10.29 -24.10 22.11
CA MET A 1 -11.08 -22.86 22.22
C MET A 1 -10.31 -21.60 21.83
N ALA A 2 -9.18 -21.24 22.46
CA ALA A 2 -8.47 -19.99 22.16
C ALA A 2 -7.85 -19.86 20.74
N SER A 3 -7.64 -20.98 20.02
CA SER A 3 -7.15 -20.97 18.63
C SER A 3 -8.26 -20.59 17.65
N THR A 4 -9.46 -21.15 17.84
CA THR A 4 -10.65 -20.88 17.02
C THR A 4 -11.06 -19.41 17.11
N LEU A 5 -10.96 -18.81 18.30
CA LEU A 5 -11.28 -17.39 18.52
C LEU A 5 -10.37 -16.45 17.70
N LEU A 6 -9.05 -16.72 17.65
CA LEU A 6 -8.11 -15.90 16.87
C LEU A 6 -8.43 -15.91 15.37
N GLY A 7 -8.72 -17.10 14.83
CA GLY A 7 -9.09 -17.26 13.43
C GLY A 7 -10.34 -16.47 13.05
N LEU A 8 -11.38 -16.54 13.88
CA LEU A 8 -12.63 -15.81 13.69
C LEU A 8 -12.44 -14.29 13.80
N GLU A 9 -11.65 -13.81 14.77
CA GLU A 9 -11.32 -12.39 14.90
C GLU A 9 -10.56 -11.85 13.66
N LEU A 10 -9.63 -12.63 13.11
CA LEU A 10 -8.95 -12.28 11.87
C LEU A 10 -9.89 -12.30 10.65
N ALA A 11 -10.84 -13.23 10.62
CA ALA A 11 -11.89 -13.28 9.59
C ALA A 11 -12.74 -12.00 9.62
N GLU A 12 -13.16 -11.58 10.81
CA GLU A 12 -13.90 -10.35 11.05
C GLU A 12 -13.11 -9.09 10.62
N VAL A 13 -11.81 -9.03 10.94
CA VAL A 13 -10.95 -7.95 10.45
C VAL A 13 -10.85 -7.96 8.92
N ALA A 14 -10.68 -9.13 8.30
CA ALA A 14 -10.60 -9.24 6.84
C ALA A 14 -11.92 -8.83 6.17
N SER A 15 -13.07 -9.23 6.74
CA SER A 15 -14.40 -8.84 6.27
C SER A 15 -14.60 -7.32 6.33
N ARG A 16 -14.27 -6.68 7.46
CA ARG A 16 -14.31 -5.21 7.58
C ARG A 16 -13.43 -4.53 6.54
N GLN A 17 -12.20 -5.00 6.34
CA GLN A 17 -11.28 -4.42 5.36
C GLN A 17 -11.77 -4.62 3.92
N ALA A 18 -12.40 -5.76 3.60
CA ALA A 18 -13.06 -5.98 2.31
C ALA A 18 -14.23 -5.00 2.09
N HIS A 19 -15.02 -4.74 3.13
CA HIS A 19 -16.10 -3.75 3.11
C HIS A 19 -15.57 -2.32 2.90
N GLU A 20 -14.47 -1.95 3.57
CA GLU A 20 -13.82 -0.66 3.36
C GLU A 20 -13.39 -0.47 1.89
N VAL A 21 -12.88 -1.52 1.23
CA VAL A 21 -12.56 -1.45 -0.21
C VAL A 21 -13.81 -1.14 -1.03
N ARG A 22 -14.91 -1.86 -0.77
CA ARG A 22 -16.20 -1.62 -1.45
C ARG A 22 -16.70 -0.20 -1.23
N ARG A 23 -16.82 0.25 0.02
CA ARG A 23 -17.28 1.60 0.37
C ARG A 23 -16.45 2.68 -0.30
N ALA A 24 -15.13 2.52 -0.31
CA ALA A 24 -14.24 3.46 -0.99
C ALA A 24 -14.48 3.48 -2.51
N LEU A 25 -14.71 2.33 -3.16
CA LEU A 25 -15.04 2.30 -4.59
C LEU A 25 -16.43 2.88 -4.91
N GLU A 26 -17.38 2.79 -3.96
CA GLU A 26 -18.74 3.35 -4.09
C GLU A 26 -18.78 4.87 -3.92
N LYS A 27 -17.84 5.45 -3.16
CA LYS A 27 -17.80 6.87 -2.83
C LYS A 27 -17.72 7.74 -4.09
N LYS A 28 -18.72 8.61 -4.29
CA LYS A 28 -18.83 9.50 -5.46
C LYS A 28 -18.09 10.83 -5.32
N ARG A 29 -18.06 11.38 -4.10
CA ARG A 29 -17.35 12.61 -3.77
C ARG A 29 -15.88 12.32 -3.49
N ASP A 30 -15.00 13.27 -3.80
CA ASP A 30 -13.55 13.16 -3.58
C ASP A 30 -12.95 11.87 -4.14
N ARG A 31 -13.22 11.57 -5.42
CA ARG A 31 -12.80 10.31 -6.07
C ARG A 31 -11.32 10.00 -5.92
N HIS A 32 -10.44 11.00 -5.91
CA HIS A 32 -9.00 10.80 -5.68
C HIS A 32 -8.70 10.27 -4.27
N VAL A 33 -9.40 10.80 -3.26
CA VAL A 33 -9.33 10.32 -1.87
C VAL A 33 -9.91 8.90 -1.80
N ALA A 34 -11.05 8.67 -2.43
CA ALA A 34 -11.70 7.37 -2.50
C ALA A 34 -10.79 6.27 -3.12
N VAL A 35 -10.08 6.60 -4.20
CA VAL A 35 -9.07 5.72 -4.82
C VAL A 35 -7.92 5.43 -3.85
N HIS A 36 -7.46 6.45 -3.11
CA HIS A 36 -6.42 6.26 -2.10
C HIS A 36 -6.88 5.34 -0.97
N GLU A 37 -8.10 5.54 -0.45
CA GLU A 37 -8.75 4.74 0.58
C GLU A 37 -8.91 3.29 0.14
N ALA A 38 -9.44 3.05 -1.08
CA ALA A 38 -9.59 1.71 -1.65
C ALA A 38 -8.24 1.00 -1.72
N ARG A 39 -7.20 1.65 -2.25
CA ARG A 39 -5.84 1.09 -2.30
C ARG A 39 -5.27 0.84 -0.90
N LYS A 40 -5.57 1.70 0.08
CA LYS A 40 -5.12 1.52 1.48
C LYS A 40 -5.81 0.31 2.11
N ALA A 41 -7.12 0.16 1.93
CA ALA A 41 -7.88 -0.98 2.40
C ALA A 41 -7.43 -2.29 1.73
N ILE A 42 -7.20 -2.32 0.41
CA ILE A 42 -6.65 -3.51 -0.28
C ILE A 42 -5.29 -3.92 0.31
N ARG A 43 -4.41 -2.94 0.60
CA ARG A 43 -3.10 -3.25 1.20
C ARG A 43 -3.24 -3.85 2.61
N ARG A 44 -4.19 -3.34 3.41
CA ARG A 44 -4.52 -3.88 4.74
C ARG A 44 -5.05 -5.31 4.62
N LEU A 45 -6.05 -5.53 3.77
CA LEU A 45 -6.65 -6.84 3.52
C LEU A 45 -5.63 -7.88 3.12
N ARG A 46 -4.78 -7.56 2.13
CA ARG A 46 -3.69 -8.46 1.74
C ARG A 46 -2.68 -8.71 2.86
N GLY A 47 -2.54 -7.78 3.82
CA GLY A 47 -1.66 -7.94 4.98
C GLY A 47 -2.24 -8.93 5.98
N THR A 48 -3.54 -8.80 6.26
CA THR A 48 -4.30 -9.71 7.11
C THR A 48 -4.36 -11.11 6.52
N LEU A 49 -4.68 -11.26 5.24
CA LEU A 49 -4.74 -12.58 4.57
C LEU A 49 -3.37 -13.29 4.55
N ASP A 50 -2.27 -12.54 4.43
CA ASP A 50 -0.92 -13.11 4.40
C ASP A 50 -0.54 -13.78 5.74
N LEU A 51 -1.23 -13.44 6.85
CA LEU A 51 -1.06 -14.13 8.13
C LEU A 51 -1.48 -15.60 8.08
N GLY A 52 -2.46 -15.93 7.24
CA GLY A 52 -2.98 -17.28 7.05
C GLY A 52 -2.47 -17.98 5.79
N ARG A 53 -1.48 -17.39 5.07
CA ARG A 53 -1.00 -17.89 3.77
C ARG A 53 -0.79 -19.40 3.73
N GLU A 54 -0.10 -19.96 4.73
CA GLU A 54 0.28 -21.38 4.74
C GLU A 54 -0.93 -22.30 4.85
N VAL A 55 -1.93 -21.89 5.64
CA VAL A 55 -3.18 -22.63 5.84
C VAL A 55 -4.11 -22.47 4.64
N PHE A 56 -4.17 -21.28 4.06
CA PHE A 56 -5.05 -20.97 2.93
C PHE A 56 -4.52 -21.49 1.59
N GLY A 57 -3.21 -21.70 1.47
CA GLY A 57 -2.54 -22.26 0.29
C GLY A 57 -2.94 -21.58 -1.03
N ALA A 58 -3.33 -22.40 -2.02
CA ALA A 58 -3.68 -21.93 -3.36
C ALA A 58 -4.86 -20.94 -3.39
N LYS A 59 -5.83 -21.06 -2.46
CA LYS A 59 -6.94 -20.10 -2.35
C LYS A 59 -6.43 -18.70 -2.02
N PHE A 60 -5.46 -18.60 -1.10
CA PHE A 60 -4.80 -17.33 -0.79
C PHE A 60 -4.12 -16.73 -2.03
N ASP A 61 -3.34 -17.52 -2.78
CA ASP A 61 -2.60 -16.98 -3.94
C ASP A 61 -3.53 -16.50 -5.05
N ALA A 62 -4.67 -17.15 -5.26
CA ALA A 62 -5.71 -16.69 -6.18
C ALA A 62 -6.34 -15.35 -5.74
N ILE A 63 -6.67 -15.21 -4.45
CA ILE A 63 -7.23 -13.99 -3.87
C ILE A 63 -6.20 -12.86 -3.89
N ASP A 64 -4.96 -13.09 -3.44
CA ASP A 64 -3.91 -12.06 -3.38
C ASP A 64 -3.58 -11.53 -4.78
N ARG A 65 -3.47 -12.40 -5.79
CA ARG A 65 -3.29 -11.98 -7.20
C ARG A 65 -4.47 -11.18 -7.72
N SER A 66 -5.68 -11.46 -7.27
CA SER A 66 -6.87 -10.72 -7.69
C SER A 66 -6.97 -9.35 -7.03
N LEU A 67 -6.60 -9.26 -5.75
CA LEU A 67 -6.46 -8.01 -5.01
C LEU A 67 -5.30 -7.17 -5.55
N ASP A 68 -4.17 -7.78 -5.93
CA ASP A 68 -3.03 -7.08 -6.56
C ASP A 68 -3.45 -6.48 -7.90
N ARG A 69 -4.08 -7.27 -8.78
CA ARG A 69 -4.62 -6.76 -10.05
C ARG A 69 -5.64 -5.63 -9.87
N LEU A 70 -6.50 -5.73 -8.85
CA LEU A 70 -7.43 -4.64 -8.52
C LEU A 70 -6.69 -3.38 -8.08
N ALA A 71 -5.68 -3.52 -7.21
CA ALA A 71 -4.85 -2.40 -6.80
C ALA A 71 -4.09 -1.80 -7.98
N ASP A 72 -3.46 -2.62 -8.81
CA ASP A 72 -2.69 -2.19 -9.98
C ASP A 72 -3.56 -1.43 -10.98
N GLY A 73 -4.80 -1.87 -11.19
CA GLY A 73 -5.79 -1.16 -11.99
C GLY A 73 -6.21 0.21 -11.43
N LEU A 74 -5.82 0.56 -10.20
CA LEU A 74 -6.00 1.87 -9.56
C LEU A 74 -4.67 2.64 -9.44
N SER A 75 -3.53 2.02 -9.74
CA SER A 75 -2.20 2.65 -9.58
C SER A 75 -2.05 3.91 -10.44
N PRO A 76 -2.44 3.95 -11.74
CA PRO A 76 -2.29 5.16 -12.55
C PRO A 76 -3.00 6.39 -11.96
N LEU A 77 -4.22 6.21 -11.44
CA LEU A 77 -4.99 7.28 -10.79
C LEU A 77 -4.29 7.77 -9.51
N ARG A 78 -3.80 6.84 -8.68
CA ARG A 78 -3.09 7.21 -7.47
C ARG A 78 -1.76 7.90 -7.79
N ASP A 79 -1.01 7.41 -8.76
CA ASP A 79 0.28 7.97 -9.13
C ASP A 79 0.12 9.39 -9.67
N ALA A 80 -0.90 9.66 -10.48
CA ALA A 80 -1.22 11.02 -10.93
C ALA A 80 -1.53 11.97 -9.75
N GLN A 81 -2.32 11.51 -8.77
CA GLN A 81 -2.57 12.29 -7.55
C GLN A 81 -1.28 12.48 -6.72
N VAL A 82 -0.46 11.44 -6.53
CA VAL A 82 0.83 11.54 -5.81
C VAL A 82 1.71 12.59 -6.46
N VAL A 83 1.84 12.56 -7.78
CA VAL A 83 2.68 13.48 -8.54
C VAL A 83 2.24 14.93 -8.35
N ALA A 84 0.93 15.20 -8.41
CA ALA A 84 0.38 16.53 -8.12
C ALA A 84 0.60 16.96 -6.66
N GLU A 85 0.41 16.06 -5.69
CA GLU A 85 0.65 16.30 -4.26
C GLU A 85 2.14 16.61 -3.99
N THR A 86 3.05 15.82 -4.55
CA THR A 86 4.50 16.01 -4.40
C THR A 86 4.96 17.32 -5.02
N ALA A 87 4.50 17.66 -6.22
CA ALA A 87 4.80 18.97 -6.83
C ALA A 87 4.27 20.13 -5.98
N SER A 88 3.09 19.99 -5.38
CA SER A 88 2.52 21.02 -4.50
C SER A 88 3.35 21.21 -3.22
N LYS A 89 3.86 20.13 -2.64
CA LYS A 89 4.78 20.21 -1.48
C LYS A 89 6.06 20.97 -1.84
N LEU A 90 6.67 20.64 -2.98
CA LEU A 90 7.85 21.35 -3.47
C LEU A 90 7.58 22.82 -3.82
N ALA A 91 6.35 23.19 -4.15
CA ALA A 91 5.97 24.59 -4.38
C ALA A 91 5.97 25.42 -3.09
N ASN A 92 5.51 24.84 -1.99
CA ASN A 92 5.55 25.48 -0.67
C ASN A 92 6.99 25.63 -0.18
N ASP A 93 7.84 24.67 -0.54
CA ASP A 93 9.24 24.61 -0.16
C ASP A 93 10.15 25.17 -1.29
N HIS A 94 10.00 26.43 -1.69
CA HIS A 94 11.10 27.29 -2.22
C HIS A 94 11.07 27.77 -3.69
N GLN A 95 10.18 27.37 -4.63
CA GLN A 95 10.21 27.99 -6.00
C GLN A 95 8.82 28.19 -6.66
N PRO A 96 8.44 29.43 -7.06
CA PRO A 96 7.12 29.76 -7.62
C PRO A 96 6.71 28.95 -8.86
N TYR A 97 7.67 28.49 -9.66
CA TYR A 97 7.39 27.72 -10.87
C TYR A 97 6.74 26.36 -10.58
N TRP A 98 6.93 25.78 -9.39
CA TRP A 98 6.32 24.50 -9.01
C TRP A 98 4.81 24.61 -8.89
N LYS A 99 4.28 25.81 -8.62
CA LYS A 99 2.82 26.06 -8.58
C LYS A 99 2.19 25.74 -9.94
N LYS A 100 2.74 26.31 -11.03
CA LYS A 100 2.27 26.07 -12.40
C LYS A 100 2.39 24.60 -12.80
N VAL A 101 3.48 23.94 -12.41
CA VAL A 101 3.69 22.51 -12.64
C VAL A 101 2.63 21.67 -11.90
N ALA A 102 2.36 22.01 -10.64
CA ALA A 102 1.35 21.33 -9.84
C ALA A 102 -0.07 21.51 -10.42
N ASP A 103 -0.41 22.69 -10.93
CA ASP A 103 -1.68 22.94 -11.63
C ASP A 103 -1.84 22.06 -12.87
N GLN A 104 -0.81 21.98 -13.72
CA GLN A 104 -0.83 21.11 -14.90
C GLN A 104 -0.96 19.63 -14.54
N LEU A 105 -0.27 19.20 -13.48
CA LEU A 105 -0.36 17.82 -12.98
C LEU A 105 -1.74 17.50 -12.38
N ARG A 106 -2.39 18.46 -11.70
CA ARG A 106 -3.77 18.34 -11.23
C ARG A 106 -4.73 18.18 -12.39
N HIS A 107 -4.62 19.02 -13.41
CA HIS A 107 -5.47 18.91 -14.60
C HIS A 107 -5.30 17.55 -15.28
N ARG A 108 -4.06 17.09 -15.48
CA ARG A 108 -3.80 15.76 -16.05
C ARG A 108 -4.36 14.62 -15.19
N ARG A 109 -4.27 14.74 -13.87
CA ARG A 109 -4.85 13.78 -12.92
C ARG A 109 -6.37 13.69 -13.09
N ASP A 110 -7.05 14.82 -13.26
CA ASP A 110 -8.51 14.85 -13.42
C ASP A 110 -8.94 14.22 -14.75
N LEU A 111 -8.25 14.55 -15.86
CA LEU A 111 -8.47 13.89 -17.14
C LEU A 111 -8.29 12.36 -17.10
N LEU A 112 -7.32 11.87 -16.31
CA LEU A 112 -7.12 10.42 -16.14
C LEU A 112 -8.25 9.76 -15.35
N LEU A 113 -8.80 10.47 -14.35
CA LEU A 113 -9.94 10.00 -13.60
C LEU A 113 -11.18 9.94 -14.50
N ASP A 114 -11.44 10.98 -15.28
CA ASP A 114 -12.58 11.03 -16.20
C ASP A 114 -12.50 9.87 -17.20
N ALA A 115 -11.34 9.68 -17.83
CA ALA A 115 -11.11 8.56 -18.75
C ALA A 115 -11.30 7.18 -18.08
N ALA A 116 -10.94 7.04 -16.81
CA ALA A 116 -11.15 5.80 -16.07
C ALA A 116 -12.64 5.57 -15.75
N LEU A 117 -13.37 6.63 -15.39
CA LEU A 117 -14.80 6.57 -15.11
C LEU A 117 -15.63 6.32 -16.37
N SER A 118 -15.23 6.85 -17.53
CA SER A 118 -15.90 6.52 -18.80
C SER A 118 -15.80 5.03 -19.15
N ARG A 119 -14.70 4.36 -18.78
CA ARG A 119 -14.48 2.91 -19.06
C ARG A 119 -15.12 1.98 -18.04
N ASP A 120 -15.21 2.44 -16.80
CA ASP A 120 -15.75 1.71 -15.65
C ASP A 120 -16.61 2.67 -14.80
N PRO A 121 -17.82 3.04 -15.27
CA PRO A 121 -18.69 3.98 -14.58
C PRO A 121 -18.93 3.55 -13.14
N ASP A 122 -18.79 4.51 -12.22
CA ASP A 122 -18.88 4.29 -10.78
C ASP A 122 -18.02 3.12 -10.26
N PHE A 123 -16.93 2.80 -10.96
CA PHE A 123 -16.09 1.63 -10.72
C PHE A 123 -16.90 0.31 -10.58
N SER A 124 -18.03 0.19 -11.28
CA SER A 124 -18.95 -0.94 -11.18
C SER A 124 -18.28 -2.30 -11.41
N LYS A 125 -17.41 -2.44 -12.42
CA LYS A 125 -16.67 -3.68 -12.71
C LYS A 125 -15.71 -4.03 -11.58
N ARG A 126 -15.04 -3.03 -11.00
CA ARG A 126 -14.16 -3.20 -9.83
C ARG A 126 -14.94 -3.59 -8.58
N ARG A 127 -16.11 -3.00 -8.35
CA ARG A 127 -17.01 -3.35 -7.23
C ARG A 127 -17.54 -4.77 -7.35
N ALA A 128 -17.94 -5.20 -8.55
CA ALA A 128 -18.37 -6.56 -8.81
C ALA A 128 -17.24 -7.57 -8.55
N ARG A 129 -16.01 -7.26 -9.00
CA ARG A 129 -14.83 -8.08 -8.71
C ARG A 129 -14.54 -8.17 -7.22
N MET A 130 -14.63 -7.05 -6.49
CA MET A 130 -14.43 -7.03 -5.05
C MET A 130 -15.48 -7.89 -4.34
N SER A 131 -16.74 -7.83 -4.75
CA SER A 131 -17.81 -8.64 -4.15
C SER A 131 -17.57 -10.14 -4.30
N ARG A 132 -17.10 -10.60 -5.47
CA ARG A 132 -16.68 -12.01 -5.66
C ARG A 132 -15.51 -12.40 -4.77
N MET A 133 -14.52 -11.51 -4.61
CA MET A 133 -13.40 -11.78 -3.70
C MET A 133 -13.85 -11.83 -2.24
N THR A 134 -14.81 -11.01 -1.83
CA THR A 134 -15.36 -11.07 -0.47
C THR A 134 -15.94 -12.44 -0.15
N LEU A 135 -16.73 -13.03 -1.06
CA LEU A 135 -17.24 -14.40 -0.90
C LEU A 135 -16.11 -15.43 -0.81
N ALA A 136 -15.09 -15.31 -1.66
CA ALA A 136 -13.94 -16.21 -1.60
C ALA A 136 -13.12 -16.06 -0.30
N ILE A 137 -13.12 -14.87 0.29
CA ILE A 137 -12.44 -14.57 1.56
C ILE A 137 -13.21 -15.17 2.74
N THR A 138 -14.55 -15.13 2.72
CA THR A 138 -15.37 -15.74 3.79
C THR A 138 -15.23 -17.26 3.82
N ASP A 139 -15.03 -17.89 2.66
CA ASP A 139 -14.83 -19.34 2.48
C ASP A 139 -13.42 -19.86 2.83
N LEU A 140 -12.53 -18.98 3.31
CA LEU A 140 -11.22 -19.43 3.77
C LEU A 140 -11.35 -20.22 5.08
N PRO A 141 -10.47 -21.21 5.33
CA PRO A 141 -10.49 -22.01 6.56
C PRO A 141 -9.95 -21.22 7.75
N TRP A 142 -10.68 -20.18 8.17
CA TRP A 142 -10.29 -19.29 9.26
C TRP A 142 -10.14 -20.02 10.59
N ALA A 143 -10.98 -21.02 10.85
CA ALA A 143 -10.92 -21.83 12.07
C ALA A 143 -9.58 -22.56 12.26
N ASP A 144 -8.88 -22.86 11.17
CA ASP A 144 -7.59 -23.56 11.18
C ASP A 144 -6.40 -22.63 11.49
N LEU A 145 -6.64 -21.32 11.59
CA LEU A 145 -5.60 -20.35 11.94
C LEU A 145 -5.24 -20.44 13.42
N THR A 146 -4.15 -21.15 13.69
CA THR A 146 -3.58 -21.21 15.04
C THR A 146 -2.60 -20.07 15.32
N LYS A 147 -2.39 -19.78 16.61
CA LYS A 147 -1.36 -18.84 17.07
C LYS A 147 0.03 -19.16 16.49
N LYS A 148 0.36 -20.45 16.38
CA LYS A 148 1.64 -20.94 15.84
C LYS A 148 1.79 -20.58 14.36
N VAL A 149 0.73 -20.78 13.56
CA VAL A 149 0.70 -20.41 12.13
C VAL A 149 0.91 -18.91 11.97
N VAL A 150 0.14 -18.09 12.69
CA VAL A 150 0.23 -16.62 12.61
C VAL A 150 1.63 -16.16 13.01
N HIS A 151 2.20 -16.71 14.09
CA HIS A 151 3.56 -16.42 14.52
C HIS A 151 4.59 -16.76 13.43
N HIS A 152 4.50 -17.93 12.81
CA HIS A 152 5.39 -18.33 11.72
C HIS A 152 5.30 -17.40 10.51
N SER A 153 4.08 -17.00 10.12
CA SER A 153 3.87 -16.06 9.01
C SER A 153 4.54 -14.70 9.24
N VAL A 154 4.48 -14.17 10.47
CA VAL A 154 5.15 -12.90 10.80
C VAL A 154 6.67 -13.06 10.76
N LEU A 155 7.23 -14.15 11.29
CA LEU A 155 8.67 -14.43 11.21
C LEU A 155 9.16 -14.56 9.75
N SER A 156 8.39 -15.25 8.90
CA SER A 156 8.67 -15.32 7.46
C SER A 156 8.62 -13.94 6.81
N SER A 157 7.70 -13.08 7.23
CA SER A 157 7.59 -11.70 6.74
C SER A 157 8.79 -10.84 7.17
N LEU A 158 9.29 -11.01 8.40
CA LEU A 158 10.53 -10.39 8.88
C LEU A 158 11.74 -10.87 8.08
N LYS A 159 11.91 -12.17 7.86
CA LYS A 159 13.00 -12.73 7.04
C LYS A 159 13.00 -12.16 5.62
N ARG A 160 11.82 -12.04 5.01
CA ARG A 160 11.65 -11.43 3.67
C ARG A 160 11.98 -9.93 3.66
N LEU A 161 11.71 -9.22 4.76
CA LEU A 161 12.08 -7.82 4.93
C LEU A 161 13.60 -7.66 4.99
N GLU A 162 14.28 -8.42 5.85
CA GLU A 162 15.73 -8.34 6.00
C GLU A 162 16.46 -8.72 4.70
N LYS A 163 16.00 -9.76 3.99
CA LYS A 163 16.54 -10.09 2.66
C LYS A 163 16.35 -8.95 1.64
N ALA A 164 15.19 -8.29 1.67
CA ALA A 164 14.94 -7.16 0.76
C ALA A 164 15.76 -5.92 1.13
N LYS A 165 16.01 -5.70 2.43
CA LYS A 165 16.89 -4.64 2.94
C LYS A 165 18.32 -4.86 2.46
N ALA A 166 18.89 -6.04 2.70
CA ALA A 166 20.26 -6.36 2.29
C ALA A 166 20.45 -6.15 0.77
N ALA A 167 19.50 -6.64 -0.03
CA ALA A 167 19.55 -6.44 -1.48
C ALA A 167 19.41 -4.97 -1.92
N ALA A 168 18.62 -4.17 -1.18
CA ALA A 168 18.50 -2.74 -1.46
C ALA A 168 19.75 -1.95 -1.04
N GLN A 169 20.44 -2.37 0.02
CA GLN A 169 21.70 -1.76 0.47
C GLN A 169 22.86 -2.06 -0.48
N ALA A 170 22.90 -3.28 -1.05
CA ALA A 170 23.96 -3.67 -1.97
C ALA A 170 23.87 -2.96 -3.34
N GLU A 171 22.67 -2.85 -3.92
CA GLU A 171 22.51 -2.40 -5.32
C GLU A 171 21.89 -0.99 -5.42
N GLY A 172 21.12 -0.55 -4.42
CA GLY A 172 20.49 0.78 -4.41
C GLY A 172 19.43 1.05 -5.50
N SER A 173 19.12 0.08 -6.36
CA SER A 173 18.23 0.29 -7.50
C SER A 173 16.78 0.58 -7.08
N SER A 174 16.06 1.36 -7.89
CA SER A 174 14.67 1.75 -7.60
C SER A 174 13.76 0.55 -7.37
N ALA A 175 13.95 -0.52 -8.15
CA ALA A 175 13.19 -1.77 -7.99
C ALA A 175 13.45 -2.46 -6.65
N ARG A 176 14.70 -2.49 -6.18
CA ARG A 176 15.08 -3.08 -4.88
C ARG A 176 14.55 -2.25 -3.72
N LEU A 177 14.71 -0.93 -3.77
CA LEU A 177 14.15 0.00 -2.79
C LEU A 177 12.61 -0.10 -2.73
N HIS A 178 11.95 -0.20 -3.89
CA HIS A 178 10.50 -0.39 -3.95
C HIS A 178 10.08 -1.73 -3.34
N ARG A 179 10.81 -2.81 -3.63
CA ARG A 179 10.58 -4.13 -3.01
C ARG A 179 10.75 -4.05 -1.49
N TRP A 180 11.81 -3.42 -0.99
CA TRP A 180 12.03 -3.22 0.44
C TRP A 180 10.88 -2.43 1.07
N ARG A 181 10.43 -1.32 0.46
CA ARG A 181 9.24 -0.55 0.89
C ARG A 181 7.99 -1.42 0.99
N LYS A 182 7.72 -2.28 -0.01
CA LYS A 182 6.57 -3.20 0.02
C LYS A 182 6.65 -4.16 1.20
N ARG A 183 7.83 -4.69 1.54
CA ARG A 183 8.03 -5.60 2.68
C ARG A 183 7.90 -4.91 4.03
N VAL A 184 8.50 -3.72 4.20
CA VAL A 184 8.32 -2.88 5.40
C VAL A 184 6.85 -2.61 5.66
N ARG A 185 6.11 -2.21 4.61
CA ARG A 185 4.68 -1.95 4.73
C ARG A 185 3.87 -3.20 5.09
N ARG A 186 4.17 -4.35 4.45
CA ARG A 186 3.45 -5.60 4.72
C ARG A 186 3.58 -5.99 6.20
N LEU A 187 4.80 -6.03 6.72
CA LEU A 187 5.06 -6.38 8.11
C LEU A 187 4.38 -5.39 9.07
N ARG A 188 4.46 -4.08 8.80
CA ARG A 188 3.75 -3.07 9.62
C ARG A 188 2.25 -3.33 9.68
N LEU A 189 1.60 -3.58 8.54
CA LEU A 189 0.15 -3.79 8.49
C LEU A 189 -0.27 -5.09 9.18
N GLN A 190 0.54 -6.14 9.09
CA GLN A 190 0.35 -7.36 9.86
C GLN A 190 0.38 -7.07 11.36
N LEU A 191 1.43 -6.40 11.85
CA LEU A 191 1.53 -6.05 13.27
C LEU A 191 0.40 -5.12 13.75
N GLU A 192 -0.03 -4.15 12.94
CA GLU A 192 -1.17 -3.30 13.26
C GLU A 192 -2.47 -4.10 13.38
N THR A 193 -2.69 -5.07 12.49
CA THR A 193 -3.84 -6.00 12.55
C THR A 193 -3.78 -6.82 13.84
N LEU A 194 -2.62 -7.42 14.12
CA LEU A 194 -2.43 -8.32 15.25
C LEU A 194 -2.56 -7.58 16.59
N ASN A 195 -2.06 -6.34 16.69
CA ASN A 195 -2.27 -5.50 17.88
C ASN A 195 -3.76 -5.20 18.12
N GLY A 196 -4.54 -5.00 17.05
CA GLY A 196 -5.98 -4.80 17.16
C GLY A 196 -6.72 -6.04 17.66
N VAL A 197 -6.33 -7.23 17.16
CA VAL A 197 -6.89 -8.51 17.61
C VAL A 197 -6.41 -8.88 19.02
N GLU A 198 -5.20 -8.49 19.43
CA GLU A 198 -4.71 -8.71 20.79
C GLU A 198 -5.61 -8.05 21.83
N ALA A 199 -6.05 -6.82 21.53
CA ALA A 199 -6.94 -6.03 22.37
C ALA A 199 -8.34 -6.65 22.49
N SER A 200 -8.86 -7.33 21.47
CA SER A 200 -10.18 -7.98 21.49
C SER A 200 -10.14 -9.42 22.02
N ALA A 201 -9.09 -10.19 21.72
CA ALA A 201 -9.05 -11.64 21.92
C ALA A 201 -8.15 -12.11 23.09
N GLY A 202 -7.55 -11.19 23.87
CA GLY A 202 -6.71 -11.54 25.02
C GLY A 202 -5.42 -12.29 24.66
N TRP A 203 -4.92 -12.13 23.44
CA TRP A 203 -3.81 -12.93 22.91
C TRP A 203 -2.42 -12.37 23.24
N LYS A 204 -1.89 -12.61 24.44
CA LYS A 204 -0.57 -12.08 24.88
C LYS A 204 0.69 -12.67 24.20
N SER A 205 0.58 -13.43 23.09
CA SER A 205 1.72 -14.17 22.51
C SER A 205 2.48 -13.45 21.39
N LEU A 206 2.15 -12.18 21.11
CA LEU A 206 2.93 -11.35 20.18
C LEU A 206 4.22 -10.82 20.80
N GLU A 207 4.38 -10.86 22.12
CA GLU A 207 5.57 -10.42 22.85
C GLU A 207 6.89 -10.92 22.22
N ALA A 208 7.00 -12.22 21.94
CA ALA A 208 8.19 -12.81 21.33
C ALA A 208 8.46 -12.28 19.90
N VAL A 209 7.41 -11.97 19.14
CA VAL A 209 7.52 -11.38 17.80
C VAL A 209 7.88 -9.90 17.90
N LYS A 210 7.24 -9.16 18.81
CA LYS A 210 7.50 -7.73 19.08
C LYS A 210 8.94 -7.50 19.51
N ARG A 211 9.55 -8.42 20.28
CA ARG A 211 10.98 -8.37 20.62
C ARG A 211 11.91 -8.47 19.41
N LYS A 212 11.50 -9.17 18.35
CA LYS A 212 12.30 -9.37 17.13
C LYS A 212 12.05 -8.33 16.04
N VAL A 213 10.93 -7.62 16.11
CA VAL A 213 10.54 -6.64 15.08
C VAL A 213 10.68 -5.22 15.64
N LYS A 214 11.31 -4.31 14.88
CA LYS A 214 11.31 -2.89 15.25
C LYS A 214 9.86 -2.40 15.40
N SER A 215 9.59 -1.50 16.36
CA SER A 215 8.23 -1.02 16.66
C SER A 215 7.44 -0.62 15.40
N THR A 216 6.12 -0.77 15.40
CA THR A 216 5.25 -0.36 14.27
C THR A 216 5.48 1.10 13.85
N ARG A 217 5.77 1.98 14.83
CA ARG A 217 6.15 3.38 14.62
C ARG A 217 7.45 3.52 13.81
N SER A 218 8.47 2.72 14.11
CA SER A 218 9.74 2.74 13.37
C SER A 218 9.57 2.23 11.93
N LEU A 219 8.79 1.16 11.73
CA LEU A 219 8.46 0.63 10.39
C LEU A 219 7.66 1.65 9.58
N ARG A 220 6.75 2.40 10.23
CA ARG A 220 6.04 3.51 9.62
C ARG A 220 7.00 4.59 9.13
N ARG A 221 7.86 5.12 10.01
CA ARG A 221 8.86 6.13 9.66
C ARG A 221 9.75 5.69 8.49
N LEU A 222 10.25 4.45 8.52
CA LEU A 222 11.05 3.89 7.42
C LEU A 222 10.24 3.79 6.11
N GLY A 223 9.01 3.29 6.19
CA GLY A 223 8.10 3.17 5.04
C GLY A 223 7.72 4.52 4.42
N ASP A 224 7.63 5.57 5.25
CA ASP A 224 7.35 6.94 4.83
C ASP A 224 8.58 7.55 4.14
N LYS A 225 9.79 7.39 4.67
CA LYS A 225 11.04 7.82 4.01
C LYS A 225 11.24 7.16 2.65
N LEU A 226 11.14 5.82 2.60
CA LEU A 226 11.22 5.06 1.34
C LEU A 226 10.10 5.48 0.38
N GLY A 227 8.95 5.88 0.93
CA GLY A 227 7.84 6.37 0.15
C GLY A 227 8.07 7.72 -0.47
N TRP A 228 8.58 8.67 0.30
CA TRP A 228 8.94 9.99 -0.19
C TRP A 228 9.93 9.92 -1.36
N ARG A 229 10.97 9.09 -1.25
CA ARG A 229 11.91 8.85 -2.36
C ARG A 229 11.20 8.32 -3.61
N GLN A 230 10.30 7.35 -3.46
CA GLN A 230 9.57 6.80 -4.60
C GLN A 230 8.66 7.87 -5.22
N ASP A 231 7.97 8.65 -4.41
CA ASP A 231 7.06 9.69 -4.87
C ASP A 231 7.83 10.77 -5.67
N LEU A 232 9.04 11.14 -5.22
CA LEU A 232 9.98 11.97 -5.98
C LEU A 232 10.43 11.31 -7.30
N GLN A 233 10.73 10.01 -7.31
CA GLN A 233 11.09 9.29 -8.54
C GLN A 233 9.95 9.27 -9.58
N VAL A 234 8.69 9.11 -9.13
CA VAL A 234 7.51 9.14 -10.01
C VAL A 234 7.25 10.57 -10.51
N LEU A 235 7.44 11.59 -9.68
CA LEU A 235 7.39 12.99 -10.12
C LEU A 235 8.46 13.26 -11.20
N ARG A 236 9.70 12.81 -10.96
CA ARG A 236 10.82 12.97 -11.89
C ARG A 236 10.53 12.37 -13.27
N SER A 237 9.91 11.20 -13.33
CA SER A 237 9.55 10.57 -14.61
C SER A 237 8.38 11.28 -15.30
N SER A 238 7.46 11.85 -14.53
CA SER A 238 6.28 12.57 -15.04
C SER A 238 6.63 13.94 -15.65
N ILE A 239 7.62 14.63 -15.09
CA ILE A 239 8.07 15.96 -15.58
C ILE A 239 8.64 15.93 -16.99
N ARG A 240 9.12 14.78 -17.49
CA ARG A 240 9.57 14.65 -18.88
C ARG A 240 8.50 15.03 -19.91
N ARG A 241 7.23 14.94 -19.52
CA ARG A 241 6.08 15.23 -20.39
C ARG A 241 5.54 16.65 -20.21
N ILE A 242 6.21 17.48 -19.41
CA ILE A 242 5.78 18.84 -19.08
C ILE A 242 6.62 19.84 -19.86
N GLY A 243 6.03 20.35 -20.95
CA GLY A 243 6.43 21.60 -21.61
C GLY A 243 7.92 21.76 -21.93
N ASN A 244 8.44 22.97 -21.69
CA ASN A 244 9.78 23.42 -22.09
C ASN A 244 10.89 22.47 -21.57
N PRO A 245 11.72 21.89 -22.46
CA PRO A 245 12.84 21.00 -22.08
C PRO A 245 13.82 21.59 -21.07
N ALA A 246 14.08 22.91 -21.13
CA ALA A 246 14.99 23.59 -20.20
C ALA A 246 14.43 23.60 -18.76
N LEU A 247 13.14 23.93 -18.61
CA LEU A 247 12.44 23.88 -17.32
C LEU A 247 12.38 22.45 -16.79
N ALA A 248 12.07 21.47 -17.65
CA ALA A 248 12.06 20.05 -17.25
C ALA A 248 13.43 19.58 -16.73
N LYS A 249 14.54 20.06 -17.33
CA LYS A 249 15.90 19.78 -16.86
C LYS A 249 16.17 20.39 -15.48
N GLN A 250 15.77 21.66 -15.26
CA GLN A 250 15.92 22.34 -13.98
C GLN A 250 15.13 21.63 -12.86
N LEU A 251 13.86 21.31 -13.11
CA LEU A 251 13.00 20.62 -12.14
C LEU A 251 13.57 19.26 -11.73
N ARG A 252 14.11 18.50 -12.68
CA ARG A 252 14.72 17.19 -12.42
C ARG A 252 15.96 17.30 -11.53
N ARG A 253 16.79 18.33 -11.72
CA ARG A 253 17.94 18.58 -10.85
C ARG A 253 17.50 18.86 -9.41
N GLY A 254 16.45 19.67 -9.22
CA GLY A 254 15.88 19.92 -7.89
C GLY A 254 15.38 18.64 -7.23
N ILE A 255 14.68 17.77 -7.97
CA ILE A 255 14.26 16.47 -7.44
C ILE A 255 15.45 15.55 -7.12
N ASP A 256 16.46 15.50 -7.99
CA ASP A 256 17.65 14.66 -7.77
C ASP A 256 18.41 15.10 -6.51
N HIS A 257 18.45 16.41 -6.22
CA HIS A 257 18.96 16.95 -4.96
C HIS A 257 18.14 16.45 -3.75
N GLU A 258 16.82 16.58 -3.78
CA GLU A 258 15.93 16.10 -2.70
C GLU A 258 16.06 14.59 -2.47
N ILE A 259 16.17 13.79 -3.54
CA ILE A 259 16.41 12.34 -3.47
C ILE A 259 17.73 12.02 -2.75
N GLY A 260 18.78 12.82 -2.98
CA GLY A 260 20.10 12.65 -2.37
C GLY A 260 20.13 12.94 -0.86
N ARG A 261 19.21 13.76 -0.34
CA ARG A 261 19.12 14.09 1.08
C ARG A 261 18.52 12.99 1.95
N ILE A 262 17.85 12.01 1.36
CA ILE A 262 17.12 10.98 2.11
C ILE A 262 18.08 9.88 2.58
N LYS A 263 18.25 9.75 3.90
CA LYS A 263 19.06 8.72 4.57
C LYS A 263 18.19 7.68 5.30
N TRP A 264 18.59 6.40 5.22
CA TRP A 264 17.87 5.23 5.78
C TRP A 264 18.50 4.70 7.04
#